data_AF-A0A0Q8CAV8-F1
#
_entry.id   AF-A0A0Q8CAV8-F1
#
_cell.length_a   1.000
_cell.length_b   1.000
_cell.length_c   1.000
_cell.angle_alpha   90.00
_cell.angle_beta   90.00
_cell.angle_gamma   90.00
#
_symmetry.space_group_name_H-M   'P 1'
#
loop_
_entity.id
_entity.type
_entity.pdbx_description
1 polymer ?
#
loop_
_entity_poly.entity_id
_entity_poly.type
_entity_poly.pdbx_seq_one_letter_code
_entity_poly.pdbx_strand_id
1 'polypeptide(L)'
;MASWFSEGTVTVTNGNAVVTGVGTKFSNCRSGDMFVGPDNGIYQVINPSSDTSISISPAYRGATSAGAAYGIVPVNGYPKALADAVNLMVQQWGSTLAGLGTVSTENVVPVAKGGTGATTQAAARTGLGLGTVAPLNTGRAPGNVPTTEMIGFVGSQSTVSWTAEVNPGIDNKVFASADFAGNPQGGTGLYYRQTIQFGITGNRLMIAWPYGVAGNTGTIKLRSIYNGGFTPEIELYHTGNTTRAQDGTLKAI
;
A
#
# COMPACT_ATOMS: atom_id res chain seq x y z
N MET A 1 -20.27 -3.75 -48.98
CA MET A 1 -19.26 -4.24 -49.95
C MET A 1 -18.59 -3.00 -50.53
N ALA A 2 -17.27 -2.89 -50.52
CA ALA A 2 -16.61 -1.73 -51.11
C ALA A 2 -16.91 -1.73 -52.62
N SER A 3 -17.76 -0.80 -53.08
CA SER A 3 -18.10 -0.65 -54.50
C SER A 3 -16.92 0.00 -55.23
N TRP A 4 -16.62 -0.48 -56.43
CA TRP A 4 -15.61 0.14 -57.28
C TRP A 4 -16.09 1.54 -57.70
N PHE A 5 -15.19 2.53 -57.70
CA PHE A 5 -15.50 3.86 -58.20
C PHE A 5 -15.09 3.97 -59.67
N SER A 6 -16.06 4.18 -60.55
CA SER A 6 -15.84 4.34 -62.00
C SER A 6 -16.68 5.47 -62.59
N GLU A 7 -17.16 6.39 -61.74
CA GLU A 7 -17.98 7.53 -62.16
C GLU A 7 -17.12 8.58 -62.86
N GLY A 8 -17.62 9.13 -63.98
CA GLY A 8 -16.89 10.14 -64.74
C GLY A 8 -15.79 9.56 -65.63
N THR A 9 -14.90 10.42 -66.10
CA THR A 9 -13.79 10.06 -67.00
C THR A 9 -12.49 10.68 -66.55
N VAL A 10 -11.37 10.16 -67.03
CA VAL A 10 -10.03 10.64 -66.67
C VAL A 10 -9.20 11.06 -67.88
N THR A 11 -8.32 12.02 -67.64
CA THR A 11 -7.19 12.37 -68.49
C THR A 11 -5.92 11.93 -67.78
N VAL A 12 -5.20 11.03 -68.42
CA VAL A 12 -3.94 10.44 -67.98
C VAL A 12 -2.86 10.75 -69.02
N THR A 13 -1.73 11.27 -68.58
CA THR A 13 -0.61 11.66 -69.46
C THR A 13 0.57 10.74 -69.21
N ASN A 14 1.15 10.16 -70.26
CA ASN A 14 2.32 9.30 -70.13
C ASN A 14 3.44 10.03 -69.38
N GLY A 15 4.02 9.35 -68.37
CA GLY A 15 5.09 9.88 -67.54
C GLY A 15 4.63 10.86 -66.46
N ASN A 16 3.33 11.19 -66.36
CA ASN A 16 2.79 12.06 -65.33
C ASN A 16 2.16 11.26 -64.18
N ALA A 17 2.38 11.71 -62.95
CA ALA A 17 1.80 11.13 -61.74
C ALA A 17 0.42 11.69 -61.41
N VAL A 18 -0.04 12.75 -62.08
CA VAL A 18 -1.35 13.37 -61.83
C VAL A 18 -2.38 12.85 -62.83
N VAL A 19 -3.51 12.36 -62.31
CA VAL A 19 -4.69 12.01 -63.07
C VAL A 19 -5.74 13.09 -62.86
N THR A 20 -6.25 13.66 -63.95
CA THR A 20 -7.29 14.69 -63.93
C THR A 20 -8.62 14.09 -64.34
N GLY A 21 -9.63 14.19 -63.49
CA GLY A 21 -10.97 13.66 -63.72
C GLY A 21 -11.99 14.72 -64.16
N VAL A 22 -13.03 14.27 -64.86
CA VAL A 22 -14.24 15.05 -65.17
C VAL A 22 -15.44 14.26 -64.69
N GLY A 23 -16.25 14.84 -63.80
CA GLY A 23 -17.39 14.17 -63.18
C GLY A 23 -17.00 13.01 -62.25
N THR A 24 -15.73 12.91 -61.88
CA THR A 24 -15.21 11.92 -60.94
C THR A 24 -15.52 12.31 -59.49
N LYS A 25 -15.39 11.34 -58.59
CA LYS A 25 -15.54 11.52 -57.12
C LYS A 25 -14.31 11.03 -56.38
N PHE A 26 -13.15 11.51 -56.80
CA PHE A 26 -11.86 11.08 -56.27
C PHE A 26 -11.65 11.40 -54.78
N SER A 27 -12.38 12.37 -54.21
CA SER A 27 -12.37 12.60 -52.75
C SER A 27 -12.87 11.41 -51.92
N ASN A 28 -13.61 10.48 -52.52
CA ASN A 28 -14.11 9.28 -51.85
C ASN A 28 -13.08 8.15 -51.78
N CYS A 29 -12.00 8.20 -52.57
CA CYS A 29 -10.90 7.25 -52.45
C CYS A 29 -9.92 7.68 -51.36
N ARG A 30 -9.04 6.77 -50.95
CA ARG A 30 -7.99 7.01 -49.97
C ARG A 30 -6.62 6.77 -50.59
N SER A 31 -5.61 7.42 -50.02
CA SER A 31 -4.22 7.02 -50.27
C SER A 31 -4.05 5.52 -49.98
N GLY A 32 -3.43 4.79 -50.90
CA GLY A 32 -3.31 3.33 -50.85
C GLY A 32 -4.36 2.57 -51.66
N ASP A 33 -5.44 3.21 -52.11
CA ASP A 33 -6.39 2.57 -53.01
C ASP A 33 -5.77 2.27 -54.37
N MET A 34 -6.34 1.31 -55.07
CA MET A 34 -5.85 0.85 -56.36
C MET A 34 -6.53 1.64 -57.47
N PHE A 35 -5.78 2.42 -58.24
CA PHE A 35 -6.24 3.02 -59.49
C PHE A 35 -5.94 2.08 -60.66
N VAL A 36 -6.98 1.74 -61.42
CA VAL A 36 -6.92 0.97 -62.66
C VAL A 36 -7.07 1.97 -63.81
N GLY A 37 -5.97 2.17 -64.54
CA GLY A 37 -5.92 3.10 -65.65
C GLY A 37 -6.55 2.55 -66.94
N PRO A 38 -6.76 3.40 -67.96
CA PRO A 38 -7.27 3.00 -69.28
C PRO A 38 -6.38 1.98 -70.01
N ASP A 39 -5.12 1.88 -69.61
CA ASP A 39 -4.14 0.89 -70.07
C ASP A 39 -4.32 -0.49 -69.43
N ASN A 40 -5.35 -0.69 -68.61
CA ASN A 40 -5.53 -1.81 -67.69
C ASN A 40 -4.38 -1.96 -66.68
N GLY A 41 -3.56 -0.92 -66.52
CA GLY A 41 -2.46 -0.87 -65.58
C GLY A 41 -2.96 -0.58 -64.17
N ILE A 42 -2.29 -1.18 -63.19
CA ILE A 42 -2.54 -0.94 -61.77
C ILE A 42 -1.54 0.07 -61.23
N TYR A 43 -2.05 1.06 -60.51
CA TYR A 43 -1.31 2.13 -59.87
C TYR A 43 -1.82 2.35 -58.44
N GLN A 44 -0.95 2.78 -57.52
CA GLN A 44 -1.36 3.15 -56.17
C GLN A 44 -1.77 4.61 -56.15
N VAL A 45 -2.96 4.92 -55.61
CA VAL A 45 -3.36 6.29 -55.29
C VAL A 45 -2.48 6.80 -54.16
N ILE A 46 -1.74 7.89 -54.39
CA ILE A 46 -0.86 8.50 -53.38
C ILE A 46 -1.60 9.59 -52.61
N ASN A 47 -2.32 10.47 -53.31
CA ASN A 47 -3.07 11.54 -52.67
C ASN A 47 -4.30 11.91 -53.53
N PRO A 48 -5.53 11.77 -53.00
CA PRO A 48 -6.71 12.37 -53.60
C PRO A 48 -6.78 13.86 -53.27
N SER A 49 -6.37 14.70 -54.21
CA SER A 49 -6.28 16.15 -53.99
C SER A 49 -7.63 16.86 -54.12
N SER A 50 -8.59 16.31 -54.87
CA SER A 50 -9.97 16.82 -54.98
C SER A 50 -10.91 15.75 -55.57
N ASP A 51 -12.19 16.10 -55.82
CA ASP A 51 -13.12 15.26 -56.61
C ASP A 51 -12.58 14.93 -58.01
N THR A 52 -11.72 15.79 -58.57
CA THR A 52 -11.27 15.76 -59.97
C THR A 52 -9.76 15.64 -60.13
N SER A 53 -9.00 15.43 -59.06
CA SER A 53 -7.57 15.16 -59.17
C SER A 53 -7.09 14.16 -58.12
N ILE A 54 -6.29 13.20 -58.58
CA ILE A 54 -5.50 12.30 -57.73
C ILE A 54 -4.06 12.26 -58.24
N SER A 55 -3.12 11.97 -57.34
CA SER A 55 -1.79 11.52 -57.71
C SER A 55 -1.68 9.99 -57.60
N ILE A 56 -0.92 9.38 -58.51
CA ILE A 56 -0.67 7.94 -58.58
C ILE A 56 0.83 7.62 -58.57
N SER A 57 1.19 6.41 -58.12
CA SER A 57 2.56 5.87 -58.20
C SER A 57 2.54 4.42 -58.69
N PRO A 58 3.43 4.01 -59.61
CA PRO A 58 4.33 4.88 -60.39
C PRO A 58 3.56 5.86 -61.29
N ALA A 59 4.25 6.81 -61.94
CA ALA A 59 3.63 7.69 -62.94
C ALA A 59 2.97 6.87 -64.06
N TYR A 60 1.93 7.42 -64.70
CA TYR A 60 1.15 6.70 -65.70
C TYR A 60 2.03 6.23 -66.87
N ARG A 61 1.99 4.93 -67.18
CA ARG A 61 2.90 4.27 -68.14
C ARG A 61 2.29 4.08 -69.52
N GLY A 62 0.96 4.06 -69.62
CA GLY A 62 0.23 3.88 -70.88
C GLY A 62 0.31 5.09 -71.81
N ALA A 63 -0.25 4.95 -73.02
CA ALA A 63 -0.38 6.06 -73.96
C ALA A 63 -1.29 7.15 -73.37
N THR A 64 -0.93 8.43 -73.57
CA THR A 64 -1.74 9.58 -73.12
C THR A 64 -3.17 9.46 -73.65
N SER A 65 -4.13 9.55 -72.74
CA SER A 65 -5.55 9.36 -73.05
C SER A 65 -6.39 10.39 -72.29
N ALA A 66 -7.39 10.96 -72.95
CA ALA A 66 -8.30 11.95 -72.39
C ALA A 66 -9.74 11.46 -72.51
N GLY A 67 -10.56 11.73 -71.49
CA GLY A 67 -11.95 11.26 -71.45
C GLY A 67 -12.11 9.74 -71.36
N ALA A 68 -11.11 9.05 -70.80
CA ALA A 68 -11.08 7.59 -70.75
C ALA A 68 -11.75 7.01 -69.50
N ALA A 69 -12.15 5.75 -69.59
CA ALA A 69 -12.69 4.99 -68.45
C ALA A 69 -11.57 4.59 -67.47
N TYR A 70 -11.93 4.43 -66.21
CA TYR A 70 -11.03 4.03 -65.13
C TYR A 70 -11.80 3.24 -64.07
N GLY A 71 -11.07 2.66 -63.11
CA GLY A 71 -11.66 2.16 -61.87
C GLY A 71 -10.78 2.49 -60.68
N ILE A 72 -11.38 2.78 -59.53
CA ILE A 72 -10.69 2.76 -58.25
C ILE A 72 -11.27 1.64 -57.40
N VAL A 73 -10.39 0.76 -56.94
CA VAL A 73 -10.73 -0.35 -56.05
C VAL A 73 -10.23 0.01 -54.65
N PRO A 74 -11.12 0.17 -53.67
CA PRO A 74 -10.72 0.41 -52.29
C PRO A 74 -9.90 -0.77 -51.77
N VAL A 75 -8.66 -0.51 -51.35
CA VAL A 75 -7.81 -1.54 -50.74
C VAL A 75 -7.95 -1.40 -49.23
N ASN A 76 -8.94 -2.10 -48.67
CA ASN A 76 -9.06 -2.22 -47.22
C ASN A 76 -7.96 -3.14 -46.70
N GLY A 77 -6.75 -2.61 -46.56
CA GLY A 77 -5.77 -3.21 -45.68
C GLY A 77 -6.32 -3.12 -44.26
N TYR A 78 -6.61 -4.25 -43.61
CA TYR A 78 -6.53 -4.28 -42.15
C TYR A 78 -5.20 -3.61 -41.81
N PRO A 79 -5.14 -2.49 -41.08
CA PRO A 79 -3.87 -1.85 -40.80
C PRO A 79 -3.05 -2.91 -40.07
N LYS A 80 -2.05 -3.48 -40.76
CA LYS A 80 -1.29 -4.65 -40.28
C LYS A 80 -0.79 -4.38 -38.86
N ALA A 81 -0.42 -3.13 -38.59
CA ALA A 81 -0.07 -2.62 -37.28
C ALA A 81 -1.15 -2.81 -36.19
N LEU A 82 -2.45 -2.64 -36.50
CA LEU A 82 -3.54 -2.88 -35.55
C LEU A 82 -3.71 -4.38 -35.27
N ALA A 83 -3.67 -5.22 -36.30
CA ALA A 83 -3.75 -6.66 -36.13
C ALA A 83 -2.55 -7.20 -35.33
N ASP A 84 -1.35 -6.71 -35.65
CA ASP A 84 -0.12 -7.01 -34.90
C ASP A 84 -0.24 -6.51 -33.45
N ALA A 85 -0.75 -5.30 -33.21
CA ALA A 85 -0.93 -4.74 -31.87
C ALA A 85 -1.93 -5.52 -31.01
N VAL A 86 -3.06 -5.95 -31.58
CA VAL A 86 -4.05 -6.80 -30.88
C VAL A 86 -3.45 -8.18 -30.59
N ASN A 87 -2.74 -8.78 -31.55
CA ASN A 87 -2.08 -10.06 -31.34
C ASN A 87 -1.01 -9.98 -30.24
N LEU A 88 -0.21 -8.91 -30.21
CA LEU A 88 0.76 -8.65 -29.15
C LEU A 88 0.07 -8.53 -27.78
N MET A 89 -1.06 -7.80 -27.70
CA MET A 89 -1.84 -7.70 -26.48
C MET A 89 -2.34 -9.07 -26.00
N VAL A 90 -2.85 -9.91 -26.91
CA VAL A 90 -3.34 -11.26 -26.57
C VAL A 90 -2.19 -12.17 -26.12
N GLN A 91 -1.04 -12.12 -26.78
CA GLN A 91 0.13 -12.92 -26.38
C GLN A 91 0.69 -12.49 -25.03
N GLN A 92 0.71 -11.19 -24.76
CA GLN A 92 1.25 -10.66 -23.51
C GLN A 92 0.30 -10.85 -22.31
N TRP A 93 -1.02 -10.65 -22.52
CA TRP A 93 -1.99 -10.57 -21.42
C TRP A 93 -3.02 -11.69 -21.41
N GLY A 94 -3.14 -12.50 -22.47
CA GLY A 94 -4.20 -13.51 -22.59
C GLY A 94 -4.15 -14.57 -21.49
N SER A 95 -2.96 -15.12 -21.21
CA SER A 95 -2.77 -16.08 -20.12
C SER A 95 -3.00 -15.45 -18.74
N THR A 96 -2.53 -14.22 -18.53
CA THR A 96 -2.72 -13.47 -17.29
C THR A 96 -4.20 -13.20 -17.01
N LEU A 97 -4.94 -12.75 -18.02
CA LEU A 97 -6.37 -12.45 -17.90
C LEU A 97 -7.18 -13.72 -17.66
N ALA A 98 -6.86 -14.81 -18.36
CA ALA A 98 -7.45 -16.12 -18.11
C ALA A 98 -7.14 -16.63 -16.68
N GLY A 99 -5.92 -16.35 -16.19
CA GLY A 99 -5.46 -16.73 -14.85
C GLY A 99 -6.22 -16.05 -13.70
N LEU A 100 -6.88 -14.91 -13.93
CA LEU A 100 -7.72 -14.26 -12.92
C LEU A 100 -8.98 -15.08 -12.57
N GLY A 101 -9.40 -15.99 -13.46
CA GLY A 101 -10.55 -16.86 -13.23
C GLY A 101 -11.82 -16.07 -12.86
N THR A 102 -12.54 -16.54 -11.83
CA THR A 102 -13.81 -15.94 -11.40
C THR A 102 -13.66 -14.60 -10.67
N VAL A 103 -12.44 -14.17 -10.32
CA VAL A 103 -12.19 -12.85 -9.71
C VAL A 103 -12.33 -11.73 -10.75
N SER A 104 -12.15 -12.05 -12.04
CA SER A 104 -12.19 -11.09 -13.15
C SER A 104 -13.51 -10.31 -13.29
N THR A 105 -14.61 -10.82 -12.71
CA THR A 105 -15.93 -10.19 -12.76
C THR A 105 -16.29 -9.41 -11.49
N GLU A 106 -15.41 -9.39 -10.50
CA GLU A 106 -15.70 -8.76 -9.20
C GLU A 106 -15.30 -7.29 -9.19
N ASN A 107 -16.24 -6.41 -8.87
CA ASN A 107 -15.92 -5.01 -8.57
C ASN A 107 -15.17 -4.86 -7.23
N VAL A 108 -15.47 -5.74 -6.27
CA VAL A 108 -14.78 -5.85 -4.97
C VAL A 108 -14.61 -7.32 -4.66
N VAL A 109 -13.38 -7.76 -4.43
CA VAL A 109 -13.09 -9.19 -4.24
C VAL A 109 -13.68 -9.66 -2.90
N PRO A 110 -14.59 -10.65 -2.88
CA PRO A 110 -15.16 -11.18 -1.66
C PRO A 110 -14.17 -12.07 -0.89
N VAL A 111 -14.45 -12.33 0.38
CA VAL A 111 -13.61 -13.20 1.24
C VAL A 111 -13.48 -14.61 0.66
N ALA A 112 -14.56 -15.15 0.09
CA ALA A 112 -14.55 -16.46 -0.57
C ALA A 112 -13.57 -16.55 -1.77
N LYS A 113 -13.11 -15.40 -2.29
CA LYS A 113 -12.14 -15.28 -3.38
C LYS A 113 -10.83 -14.62 -2.94
N GLY A 114 -10.54 -14.59 -1.62
CA GLY A 114 -9.29 -14.08 -1.05
C GLY A 114 -9.24 -12.57 -0.82
N GLY A 115 -10.34 -11.84 -1.02
CA GLY A 115 -10.44 -10.42 -0.70
C GLY A 115 -11.03 -10.14 0.68
N THR A 116 -11.56 -8.94 0.87
CA THR A 116 -12.23 -8.52 2.12
C THR A 116 -13.71 -8.21 1.93
N GLY A 117 -14.20 -8.18 0.69
CA GLY A 117 -15.56 -7.77 0.35
C GLY A 117 -15.85 -6.28 0.58
N ALA A 118 -14.83 -5.43 0.76
CA ALA A 118 -15.01 -4.03 1.13
C ALA A 118 -14.04 -3.07 0.44
N THR A 119 -14.45 -1.80 0.32
CA THR A 119 -13.64 -0.68 -0.22
C THR A 119 -13.19 0.31 0.86
N THR A 120 -13.56 0.10 2.12
CA THR A 120 -13.12 0.91 3.26
C THR A 120 -12.41 0.05 4.29
N GLN A 121 -11.50 0.64 5.06
CA GLN A 121 -10.74 -0.10 6.07
C GLN A 121 -11.67 -0.71 7.15
N ALA A 122 -12.71 0.02 7.57
CA ALA A 122 -13.64 -0.45 8.60
C ALA A 122 -14.45 -1.67 8.13
N ALA A 123 -15.00 -1.61 6.90
CA ALA A 123 -15.71 -2.73 6.32
C ALA A 123 -14.76 -3.90 5.98
N ALA A 124 -13.51 -3.63 5.59
CA ALA A 124 -12.52 -4.68 5.34
C ALA A 124 -12.17 -5.46 6.62
N ARG A 125 -11.97 -4.77 7.76
CA ARG A 125 -11.79 -5.43 9.06
C ARG A 125 -13.00 -6.29 9.44
N THR A 126 -14.21 -5.79 9.15
CA THR A 126 -15.46 -6.53 9.39
C THR A 126 -15.54 -7.77 8.50
N GLY A 127 -15.21 -7.66 7.21
CA GLY A 127 -15.18 -8.78 6.26
C GLY A 127 -14.19 -9.88 6.65
N LEU A 128 -13.05 -9.51 7.23
CA LEU A 128 -12.07 -10.45 7.78
C LEU A 128 -12.45 -11.02 9.16
N GLY A 129 -13.57 -10.59 9.75
CA GLY A 129 -14.01 -11.05 11.08
C GLY A 129 -13.13 -10.55 12.24
N LEU A 130 -12.43 -9.44 12.06
CA LEU A 130 -11.57 -8.87 13.10
C LEU A 130 -12.38 -8.19 14.20
N GLY A 131 -11.95 -8.35 15.46
CA GLY A 131 -12.59 -7.74 16.62
C GLY A 131 -12.36 -6.24 16.76
N THR A 132 -13.00 -5.64 17.77
CA THR A 132 -12.97 -4.18 18.04
C THR A 132 -11.59 -3.64 18.45
N VAL A 133 -10.65 -4.51 18.79
CA VAL A 133 -9.25 -4.15 19.10
C VAL A 133 -8.39 -3.91 17.85
N ALA A 134 -8.81 -4.40 16.69
CA ALA A 134 -8.04 -4.31 15.44
C ALA A 134 -7.64 -2.90 14.98
N PRO A 135 -8.42 -1.81 15.23
CA PRO A 135 -8.00 -0.46 14.88
C PRO A 135 -7.17 0.23 15.98
N LEU A 136 -6.97 -0.39 17.14
CA LEU A 136 -6.31 0.26 18.27
C LEU A 136 -4.79 0.04 18.20
N ASN A 137 -4.02 1.10 18.48
CA ASN A 137 -2.58 0.99 18.65
C ASN A 137 -2.24 0.38 20.01
N THR A 138 -1.03 -0.14 20.17
CA THR A 138 -0.49 -0.49 21.49
C THR A 138 0.14 0.72 22.16
N GLY A 139 0.06 0.84 23.50
CA GLY A 139 0.78 1.86 24.26
C GLY A 139 -0.02 2.51 25.38
N ARG A 140 0.58 3.53 26.01
CA ARG A 140 0.08 4.19 27.25
C ARG A 140 -0.89 5.35 27.01
N ALA A 141 -1.13 5.73 25.75
CA ALA A 141 -2.05 6.81 25.42
C ALA A 141 -3.51 6.39 25.60
N PRO A 142 -4.43 7.32 25.93
CA PRO A 142 -5.86 7.05 25.95
C PRO A 142 -6.33 6.42 24.62
N GLY A 143 -7.08 5.32 24.70
CA GLY A 143 -7.58 4.60 23.52
C GLY A 143 -6.64 3.52 22.96
N ASN A 144 -5.41 3.38 23.47
CA ASN A 144 -4.52 2.30 23.09
C ASN A 144 -4.78 1.02 23.91
N VAL A 145 -4.39 -0.13 23.34
CA VAL A 145 -4.32 -1.42 24.04
C VAL A 145 -2.99 -1.50 24.80
N PRO A 146 -2.97 -1.80 26.11
CA PRO A 146 -1.72 -1.95 26.84
C PRO A 146 -0.97 -3.21 26.39
N THR A 147 0.35 -3.13 26.28
CA THR A 147 1.19 -4.33 26.09
C THR A 147 1.25 -5.12 27.40
N THR A 148 1.60 -6.40 27.33
CA THR A 148 1.76 -7.28 28.51
C THR A 148 2.78 -6.72 29.51
N GLU A 149 3.82 -6.03 29.03
CA GLU A 149 4.82 -5.37 29.89
C GLU A 149 4.18 -4.24 30.72
N MET A 150 3.29 -3.45 30.10
CA MET A 150 2.64 -2.33 30.74
C MET A 150 1.66 -2.74 31.85
N ILE A 151 1.10 -3.95 31.76
CA ILE A 151 0.20 -4.52 32.78
C ILE A 151 0.90 -5.53 33.70
N GLY A 152 2.23 -5.65 33.62
CA GLY A 152 3.00 -6.49 34.54
C GLY A 152 2.88 -8.00 34.30
N PHE A 153 2.56 -8.45 33.09
CA PHE A 153 2.43 -9.88 32.76
C PHE A 153 3.68 -10.50 32.11
N VAL A 154 4.74 -9.74 31.82
CA VAL A 154 5.97 -10.28 31.20
C VAL A 154 6.99 -10.67 32.28
N GLY A 155 7.35 -11.96 32.30
CA GLY A 155 8.28 -12.56 33.28
C GLY A 155 9.78 -12.40 32.97
N SER A 156 10.18 -11.56 32.03
CA SER A 156 11.60 -11.36 31.68
C SER A 156 11.88 -9.95 31.21
N GLN A 157 12.03 -9.02 32.17
CA GLN A 157 12.73 -7.76 31.90
C GLN A 157 14.24 -7.97 32.06
N SER A 158 15.02 -7.32 31.19
CA SER A 158 16.47 -7.12 31.39
C SER A 158 16.76 -6.54 32.78
N THR A 159 17.93 -6.83 33.36
CA THR A 159 18.33 -6.19 34.63
C THR A 159 18.61 -4.71 34.37
N VAL A 160 17.67 -3.87 34.80
CA VAL A 160 17.71 -2.41 34.65
C VAL A 160 17.79 -1.77 36.03
N SER A 161 18.40 -0.58 36.11
CA SER A 161 18.45 0.21 37.34
C SER A 161 17.05 0.40 37.94
N TRP A 162 16.94 0.42 39.27
CA TRP A 162 15.69 0.74 39.98
C TRP A 162 15.05 2.06 39.50
N THR A 163 15.87 2.98 39.02
CA THR A 163 15.44 4.30 38.54
C THR A 163 15.28 4.38 37.03
N ALA A 164 15.48 3.30 36.27
CA ALA A 164 15.42 3.36 34.81
C ALA A 164 13.99 3.58 34.27
N GLU A 165 12.98 3.02 34.94
CA GLU A 165 11.59 3.14 34.48
C GLU A 165 10.99 4.49 34.93
N VAL A 166 10.43 5.21 33.96
CA VAL A 166 9.79 6.51 34.14
C VAL A 166 8.27 6.45 33.99
N ASN A 167 7.78 5.37 33.37
CA ASN A 167 6.36 5.16 33.14
C ASN A 167 5.71 4.50 34.36
N PRO A 168 4.41 4.76 34.61
CA PRO A 168 3.72 4.18 35.76
C PRO A 168 3.49 2.68 35.56
N GLY A 169 3.43 1.89 36.62
CA GLY A 169 3.16 0.46 36.51
C GLY A 169 3.79 -0.34 37.63
N ILE A 170 3.63 -1.66 37.56
CA ILE A 170 4.24 -2.62 38.47
C ILE A 170 5.14 -3.54 37.64
N ASP A 171 6.40 -3.63 38.03
CA ASP A 171 7.34 -4.57 37.46
C ASP A 171 7.14 -5.94 38.11
N ASN A 172 6.80 -6.95 37.31
CA ASN A 172 6.66 -8.34 37.76
C ASN A 172 8.01 -9.08 37.79
N LYS A 173 9.06 -8.35 38.15
CA LYS A 173 10.43 -8.84 38.31
C LYS A 173 10.90 -8.47 39.72
N VAL A 174 11.55 -9.42 40.37
CA VAL A 174 12.25 -9.16 41.63
C VAL A 174 13.60 -8.51 41.31
N PHE A 175 13.85 -7.36 41.91
CA PHE A 175 15.13 -6.65 41.88
C PHE A 175 15.88 -6.95 43.17
N ALA A 176 17.17 -7.26 43.07
CA ALA A 176 18.02 -7.43 44.23
C ALA A 176 18.72 -6.10 44.58
N SER A 177 18.89 -5.81 45.87
CA SER A 177 19.67 -4.66 46.35
C SER A 177 21.10 -4.64 45.83
N ALA A 178 21.64 -5.83 45.52
CA ALA A 178 22.98 -6.01 44.97
C ALA A 178 23.09 -5.68 43.47
N ASP A 179 21.98 -5.64 42.73
CA ASP A 179 22.02 -5.43 41.27
C ASP A 179 22.55 -4.04 40.91
N PHE A 180 22.18 -3.01 41.68
CA PHE A 180 22.65 -1.63 41.50
C PHE A 180 22.70 -0.88 42.83
N ALA A 181 23.67 0.03 42.98
CA ALA A 181 23.82 0.86 44.19
C ALA A 181 22.61 1.76 44.50
N GLY A 182 21.80 2.09 43.49
CA GLY A 182 20.58 2.90 43.63
C GLY A 182 19.33 2.12 44.05
N ASN A 183 19.44 0.80 44.20
CA ASN A 183 18.31 -0.04 44.61
C ASN A 183 18.02 0.13 46.11
N PRO A 184 16.77 -0.07 46.56
CA PRO A 184 16.42 -0.09 47.98
C PRO A 184 17.32 -1.06 48.75
N GLN A 185 17.79 -0.66 49.92
CA GLN A 185 18.72 -1.44 50.75
C GLN A 185 18.06 -1.89 52.05
N GLY A 186 18.57 -2.96 52.68
CA GLY A 186 18.01 -3.53 53.92
C GLY A 186 16.86 -4.51 53.66
N GLY A 187 16.12 -4.88 54.71
CA GLY A 187 15.02 -5.85 54.62
C GLY A 187 15.48 -7.22 54.13
N THR A 188 14.79 -7.79 53.13
CA THR A 188 15.21 -9.02 52.43
C THR A 188 16.22 -8.79 51.33
N GLY A 189 16.45 -7.53 50.96
CA GLY A 189 17.23 -7.14 49.80
C GLY A 189 16.59 -7.49 48.45
N LEU A 190 15.30 -7.85 48.42
CA LEU A 190 14.58 -8.28 47.23
C LEU A 190 13.24 -7.53 47.14
N TYR A 191 12.97 -6.88 46.00
CA TYR A 191 11.82 -5.98 45.87
C TYR A 191 11.17 -6.05 44.49
N TYR A 192 9.85 -5.91 44.44
CA TYR A 192 9.13 -5.49 43.24
C TYR A 192 9.01 -3.98 43.23
N ARG A 193 9.14 -3.38 42.05
CA ARG A 193 9.00 -1.93 41.86
C ARG A 193 7.59 -1.60 41.40
N GLN A 194 6.99 -0.60 42.02
CA GLN A 194 5.84 0.11 41.48
C GLN A 194 6.21 1.57 41.25
N THR A 195 5.93 2.07 40.06
CA THR A 195 6.14 3.46 39.67
C THR A 195 4.79 4.15 39.52
N ILE A 196 4.64 5.32 40.15
CA ILE A 196 3.50 6.20 39.98
C ILE A 196 4.04 7.52 39.44
N GLN A 197 3.75 7.80 38.18
CA GLN A 197 4.27 8.97 37.48
C GLN A 197 3.44 10.23 37.80
N PHE A 198 4.13 11.36 37.94
CA PHE A 198 3.54 12.68 37.97
C PHE A 198 3.94 13.45 36.69
N GLY A 199 2.96 13.77 35.85
CA GLY A 199 3.20 14.46 34.57
C GLY A 199 3.95 13.57 33.55
N ILE A 200 4.72 14.19 32.66
CA ILE A 200 5.44 13.51 31.56
C ILE A 200 6.97 13.67 31.62
N THR A 201 7.47 14.43 32.59
CA THR A 201 8.89 14.84 32.70
C THR A 201 9.76 13.84 33.49
N GLY A 202 9.26 12.63 33.73
CA GLY A 202 9.92 11.60 34.52
C GLY A 202 9.79 11.76 36.05
N ASN A 203 9.08 12.77 36.55
CA ASN A 203 8.78 12.88 37.98
C ASN A 203 7.89 11.71 38.41
N ARG A 204 8.24 11.04 39.51
CA ARG A 204 7.58 9.79 39.92
C ARG A 204 7.79 9.45 41.39
N LEU A 205 6.79 8.81 41.99
CA LEU A 205 6.93 8.04 43.22
C LEU A 205 7.29 6.59 42.85
N MET A 206 8.30 6.05 43.53
CA MET A 206 8.68 4.65 43.45
C MET A 206 8.37 3.98 44.79
N ILE A 207 7.70 2.85 44.72
CA ILE A 207 7.36 2.02 45.88
C ILE A 207 8.06 0.67 45.69
N ALA A 208 8.80 0.26 46.72
CA ALA A 208 9.43 -1.05 46.81
C ALA A 208 8.53 -1.97 47.63
N TRP A 209 7.92 -2.95 46.97
CA TRP A 209 7.17 -4.02 47.62
C TRP A 209 8.12 -5.17 47.93
N PRO A 210 8.30 -5.58 49.20
CA PRO A 210 9.29 -6.59 49.53
C PRO A 210 8.90 -7.96 48.99
N TYR A 211 9.87 -8.71 48.49
CA TYR A 211 9.75 -10.15 48.28
C TYR A 211 10.22 -10.85 49.56
N GLY A 212 9.30 -11.56 50.21
CA GLY A 212 9.58 -12.29 51.45
C GLY A 212 10.45 -13.52 51.21
N VAL A 213 11.34 -13.80 52.17
CA VAL A 213 12.10 -15.05 52.26
C VAL A 213 11.81 -15.73 53.60
N ALA A 214 12.24 -16.98 53.76
CA ALA A 214 12.02 -17.70 55.02
C ALA A 214 12.58 -16.90 56.21
N GLY A 215 11.72 -16.57 57.18
CA GLY A 215 12.08 -15.81 58.38
C GLY A 215 12.21 -14.29 58.23
N ASN A 216 12.03 -13.72 57.02
CA ASN A 216 12.11 -12.28 56.80
C ASN A 216 11.11 -11.83 55.72
N THR A 217 10.11 -11.02 56.10
CA THR A 217 9.09 -10.50 55.19
C THR A 217 9.52 -9.20 54.49
N GLY A 218 10.64 -8.60 54.90
CA GLY A 218 11.16 -7.34 54.37
C GLY A 218 10.38 -6.13 54.87
N THR A 219 10.56 -4.98 54.22
CA THR A 219 9.90 -3.71 54.54
C THR A 219 9.44 -3.03 53.25
N ILE A 220 8.35 -2.26 53.33
CA ILE A 220 7.91 -1.44 52.20
C ILE A 220 8.68 -0.13 52.23
N LYS A 221 9.25 0.28 51.10
CA LYS A 221 10.02 1.53 50.99
C LYS A 221 9.43 2.45 49.94
N LEU A 222 9.47 3.75 50.18
CA LEU A 222 8.96 4.77 49.28
C LEU A 222 10.01 5.85 49.06
N ARG A 223 10.16 6.26 47.80
CA ARG A 223 10.99 7.40 47.42
C ARG A 223 10.45 8.04 46.16
N SER A 224 10.53 9.36 46.06
CA SER A 224 10.20 10.09 44.84
C SER A 224 11.45 10.60 44.12
N ILE A 225 11.32 10.78 42.81
CA ILE A 225 12.20 11.61 41.99
C ILE A 225 11.43 12.82 41.52
N TYR A 226 11.95 14.01 41.78
CA TYR A 226 11.40 15.29 41.34
C TYR A 226 12.52 16.15 40.73
N ASN A 227 12.36 16.54 39.47
CA ASN A 227 13.35 17.29 38.68
C ASN A 227 14.76 16.68 38.74
N GLY A 228 14.84 15.33 38.65
CA GLY A 228 16.09 14.57 38.72
C GLY A 228 16.67 14.38 40.12
N GLY A 229 16.14 15.07 41.13
CA GLY A 229 16.55 14.91 42.53
C GLY A 229 15.77 13.81 43.24
N PHE A 230 16.45 13.07 44.12
CA PHE A 230 15.84 12.06 44.99
C PHE A 230 15.31 12.69 46.27
N THR A 231 14.12 12.28 46.71
CA THR A 231 13.72 12.48 48.10
C THR A 231 14.47 11.50 49.02
N PRO A 232 14.49 11.75 50.34
CA PRO A 232 14.83 10.69 51.28
C PRO A 232 13.94 9.46 51.06
N GLU A 233 14.50 8.29 51.30
CA GLU A 233 13.75 7.03 51.34
C GLU A 233 13.03 6.91 52.67
N ILE A 234 11.75 6.57 52.61
CA ILE A 234 10.92 6.31 53.78
C ILE A 234 10.66 4.81 53.84
N GLU A 235 10.79 4.25 55.03
CA GLU A 235 10.57 2.84 55.31
C GLU A 235 9.33 2.66 56.18
N LEU A 236 8.43 1.78 55.74
CA LEU A 236 7.20 1.45 56.45
C LEU A 236 7.40 0.19 57.29
N TYR A 237 7.34 0.40 58.59
CA TYR A 237 7.37 -0.67 59.59
C TYR A 237 5.99 -1.31 59.76
N HIS A 238 5.97 -2.62 59.99
CA HIS A 238 4.79 -3.46 60.16
C HIS A 238 5.02 -4.53 61.24
N THR A 239 4.03 -5.34 61.56
CA THR A 239 4.10 -6.34 62.66
C THR A 239 5.25 -7.35 62.51
N GLY A 240 5.67 -7.66 61.29
CA GLY A 240 6.85 -8.52 61.06
C GLY A 240 8.22 -7.89 61.36
N ASN A 241 8.30 -6.56 61.59
CA ASN A 241 9.55 -5.84 61.85
C ASN A 241 9.43 -4.83 63.02
N THR A 242 8.39 -4.99 63.84
CA THR A 242 8.19 -4.18 65.05
C THR A 242 7.81 -5.08 66.21
N THR A 243 8.28 -4.72 67.39
CA THR A 243 7.77 -5.27 68.65
C THR A 243 6.83 -4.27 69.29
N ARG A 244 5.72 -4.77 69.84
CA ARG A 244 4.77 -3.98 70.63
C ARG A 244 5.02 -4.26 72.10
N ALA A 245 5.40 -3.24 72.85
CA ALA A 245 5.55 -3.33 74.29
C ALA A 245 4.17 -3.35 74.99
N GLN A 246 4.15 -3.76 76.27
CA GLN A 246 2.93 -3.85 77.08
C GLN A 246 2.23 -2.50 77.25
N ASP A 247 2.98 -1.40 77.22
CA ASP A 247 2.48 -0.01 77.26
C ASP A 247 1.91 0.48 75.90
N GLY A 248 1.96 -0.37 74.87
CA GLY A 248 1.49 -0.06 73.53
C GLY A 248 2.51 0.64 72.63
N THR A 249 3.71 0.96 73.11
CA THR A 249 4.77 1.53 72.28
C THR A 249 5.28 0.55 71.23
N LEU A 250 5.63 1.05 70.05
CA LEU A 250 6.21 0.27 68.97
C LEU A 250 7.71 0.56 68.88
N LYS A 251 8.52 -0.50 68.81
CA LYS A 251 9.96 -0.41 68.55
C LYS A 251 10.28 -1.19 67.28
N ALA A 252 11.03 -0.58 66.37
CA ALA A 252 11.62 -1.29 65.25
C ALA A 252 12.59 -2.36 65.79
N ILE A 253 12.59 -3.53 65.17
CA ILE A 253 13.54 -4.62 65.48
C ILE A 253 14.80 -4.54 64.64
#